data_AF-A0A1Y1Z7W4-F1
#
_entry.id   AF-A0A1Y1Z7W4-F1
#
_cell.length_a   1.000
_cell.length_b   1.000
_cell.length_c   1.000
_cell.angle_alpha   90.00
_cell.angle_beta   90.00
_cell.angle_gamma   90.00
#
_symmetry.space_group_name_H-M   'P 1'
#
loop_
_entity.id
_entity.type
_entity.pdbx_description
1 polymer ?
#
loop_
_entity_poly.entity_id
_entity_poly.type
_entity_poly.pdbx_seq_one_letter_code
_entity_poly.pdbx_strand_id
1 'polypeptide(L)'
;MSCTVLSSQQIAEYEPLPDPLINFTTEFLCGILNCKQRPLRQTQMPELLLFVTRVAERSRISACTGVIALIYLYRLKARLPAKAQGEYGTSHRIFLASILVASKYLYGPEGLKNKAMAEASGVFSPTEVGRMEEEFLKLLDYRVWVNDQEIQSFLEQHKSELYLI
;
A
#
# COMPACT_ATOMS: atom_id res chain seq x y z
N MET A 1 -15.28 -22.09 -12.60
CA MET A 1 -15.91 -21.22 -13.62
C MET A 1 -15.36 -19.81 -13.36
N SER A 2 -14.09 -19.58 -13.64
CA SER A 2 -13.58 -19.03 -14.92
C SER A 2 -14.22 -17.67 -15.22
N CYS A 3 -13.56 -16.61 -14.76
CA CYS A 3 -13.96 -15.24 -15.00
C CYS A 3 -13.70 -14.88 -16.46
N THR A 4 -14.77 -14.77 -17.23
CA THR A 4 -14.75 -14.50 -18.67
C THR A 4 -14.50 -13.01 -18.93
N VAL A 5 -13.56 -12.77 -19.84
CA VAL A 5 -13.37 -11.61 -20.71
C VAL A 5 -14.49 -10.54 -20.63
N LEU A 6 -14.15 -9.35 -20.14
CA LEU A 6 -14.88 -8.12 -20.45
C LEU A 6 -13.96 -7.20 -21.26
N SER A 7 -14.20 -7.18 -22.56
CA SER A 7 -13.66 -6.22 -23.52
C SER A 7 -14.43 -4.90 -23.46
N SER A 8 -13.68 -3.80 -23.51
CA SER A 8 -14.06 -2.47 -24.02
C SER A 8 -15.04 -1.62 -23.18
N GLN A 9 -14.47 -0.63 -22.48
CA GLN A 9 -15.09 0.62 -22.05
C GLN A 9 -16.40 0.52 -21.23
N GLN A 10 -16.29 0.01 -20.00
CA GLN A 10 -17.00 0.63 -18.88
C GLN A 10 -15.95 1.30 -18.01
N ILE A 11 -15.95 2.63 -17.95
CA ILE A 11 -15.33 3.33 -16.83
C ILE A 11 -16.22 2.96 -15.65
N ALA A 12 -15.91 1.85 -14.98
CA ALA A 12 -16.45 1.57 -13.67
C ALA A 12 -16.17 2.82 -12.83
N GLU A 13 -17.22 3.40 -12.26
CA GLU A 13 -17.10 4.56 -11.40
C GLU A 13 -16.15 4.16 -10.27
N TYR A 14 -15.03 4.87 -10.16
CA TYR A 14 -14.03 4.55 -9.15
C TYR A 14 -14.64 4.85 -7.79
N GLU A 15 -14.79 3.82 -6.97
CA GLU A 15 -15.16 3.98 -5.57
C GLU A 15 -13.87 4.20 -4.75
N PRO A 16 -13.75 5.33 -4.02
CA PRO A 16 -12.60 5.57 -3.18
C PRO A 16 -12.47 4.49 -2.11
N LEU A 17 -11.24 4.25 -1.63
CA LEU A 17 -11.03 3.37 -0.49
C LEU A 17 -11.88 3.83 0.70
N PRO A 18 -12.59 2.93 1.38
CA PRO A 18 -13.37 3.31 2.56
C PRO A 18 -12.49 3.99 3.61
N ASP A 19 -13.01 5.05 4.24
CA ASP A 19 -12.30 5.77 5.31
C ASP A 19 -11.76 4.85 6.42
N PRO A 20 -12.49 3.81 6.87
CA PRO A 20 -11.94 2.82 7.80
C PRO A 20 -10.62 2.20 7.36
N LEU A 21 -10.52 1.82 6.09
CA LEU A 21 -9.35 1.18 5.53
C LEU A 21 -8.16 2.15 5.49
N ILE A 22 -8.42 3.43 5.16
CA ILE A 22 -7.42 4.51 5.15
C ILE A 22 -6.90 4.78 6.57
N ASN A 23 -7.81 4.95 7.53
CA ASN A 23 -7.47 5.24 8.93
C ASN A 23 -6.71 4.08 9.55
N PHE A 24 -7.21 2.86 9.38
CA PHE A 24 -6.55 1.65 9.86
C PHE A 24 -5.15 1.49 9.28
N THR A 25 -5.00 1.69 7.96
CA THR A 25 -3.69 1.64 7.31
C THR A 25 -2.73 2.67 7.90
N THR A 26 -3.21 3.90 8.12
CA THR A 26 -2.40 4.99 8.68
C THR A 26 -1.95 4.68 10.11
N GLU A 27 -2.87 4.24 10.97
CA GLU A 27 -2.56 3.84 12.35
C GLU A 27 -1.58 2.66 12.38
N PHE A 28 -1.82 1.65 11.53
CA PHE A 28 -0.93 0.50 11.42
C PHE A 28 0.49 0.94 11.03
N LEU A 29 0.63 1.79 10.02
CA LEU A 29 1.91 2.33 9.54
C LEU A 29 2.65 3.16 10.59
N CYS A 30 1.92 3.95 11.40
CA CYS A 30 2.50 4.63 12.56
C CYS A 30 3.09 3.64 13.58
N GLY A 31 2.47 2.46 13.71
CA GLY A 31 2.92 1.39 14.60
C GLY A 31 3.94 0.40 14.03
N ILE A 32 4.25 0.42 12.71
CA ILE A 32 5.26 -0.47 12.11
C ILE A 32 6.67 -0.06 12.54
N LEU A 33 6.98 1.24 12.54
CA LEU A 33 8.31 1.76 12.88
C LEU A 33 8.20 3.02 13.73
N ASN A 34 8.96 3.07 14.82
CA ASN A 34 9.24 4.34 15.50
C ASN A 34 10.09 5.21 14.57
N CYS A 35 9.44 6.13 13.86
CA CYS A 35 10.12 7.05 12.96
C CYS A 35 10.73 8.21 13.75
N LYS A 36 12.03 8.49 13.53
CA LYS A 36 12.68 9.67 14.13
C LYS A 36 12.02 10.97 13.66
N GLN A 37 12.09 12.00 14.52
CA GLN A 37 11.56 13.34 14.22
C GLN A 37 12.20 13.97 12.98
N ARG A 38 11.45 14.89 12.34
CA ARG A 38 11.75 15.56 11.06
C ARG A 38 13.23 15.94 10.88
N PRO A 39 13.89 15.57 9.75
CA PRO A 39 15.22 16.06 9.42
C PRO A 39 15.15 17.54 9.04
N LEU A 40 16.23 18.27 9.34
CA LEU A 40 16.36 19.72 9.15
C LEU A 40 16.37 20.18 7.68
N ARG A 41 16.39 19.27 6.69
CA ARG A 41 16.52 19.59 5.26
C ARG A 41 15.32 19.12 4.43
N GLN A 42 14.45 20.09 4.13
CA GLN A 42 13.67 20.36 2.90
C GLN A 42 13.27 19.19 1.98
N THR A 43 12.54 18.21 2.51
CA THR A 43 11.42 17.64 1.75
C THR A 43 10.24 17.62 2.72
N GLN A 44 9.31 18.56 2.56
CA GLN A 44 8.11 18.61 3.40
C GLN A 44 7.23 17.42 3.04
N MET A 45 7.52 16.28 3.64
CA MET A 45 6.68 15.11 3.48
C MET A 45 5.30 15.44 4.08
N PRO A 46 4.21 15.22 3.32
CA PRO A 46 2.86 15.45 3.83
C PRO A 46 2.61 14.63 5.09
N GLU A 47 1.60 15.02 5.87
CA GLU A 47 1.08 14.16 6.92
C GLU A 47 0.69 12.78 6.36
N LEU A 48 0.96 11.72 7.12
CA LEU A 48 0.80 10.34 6.64
C LEU A 48 -0.64 10.07 6.18
N LEU A 49 -1.64 10.48 6.95
CA LEU A 49 -3.05 10.32 6.59
C LEU A 49 -3.36 10.99 5.24
N LEU A 50 -3.00 12.28 5.10
CA LEU A 50 -3.19 13.03 3.86
C LEU A 50 -2.45 12.40 2.67
N PHE A 51 -1.26 11.84 2.91
CA PHE A 51 -0.50 11.15 1.89
C PHE A 51 -1.19 9.86 1.44
N VAL A 52 -1.63 9.03 2.39
CA VAL A 52 -2.35 7.77 2.14
C VAL A 52 -3.62 8.04 1.33
N THR A 53 -4.45 8.98 1.78
CA THR A 53 -5.69 9.38 1.07
C THR A 53 -5.40 9.83 -0.36
N ARG A 54 -4.48 10.79 -0.54
CA ARG A 54 -4.17 11.33 -1.87
C ARG A 54 -3.61 10.28 -2.82
N VAL A 55 -2.71 9.42 -2.36
CA VAL A 55 -2.13 8.37 -3.22
C VAL A 55 -3.18 7.34 -3.58
N ALA A 56 -4.04 6.95 -2.64
CA ALA A 56 -5.14 6.02 -2.90
C ALA A 56 -6.10 6.56 -3.97
N GLU A 57 -6.55 7.80 -3.82
CA GLU A 57 -7.46 8.47 -4.76
C GLU A 57 -6.83 8.63 -6.15
N ARG A 58 -5.62 9.19 -6.22
CA ARG A 58 -4.96 9.48 -7.51
C ARG A 58 -4.56 8.21 -8.26
N SER A 59 -4.27 7.13 -7.55
CA SER A 59 -3.90 5.85 -8.15
C SER A 59 -5.10 4.93 -8.42
N ARG A 60 -6.32 5.37 -8.07
CA ARG A 60 -7.57 4.60 -8.20
C ARG A 60 -7.48 3.21 -7.60
N ILE A 61 -7.02 3.13 -6.35
CA ILE A 61 -6.80 1.86 -5.65
C ILE A 61 -8.14 1.21 -5.28
N SER A 62 -8.35 -0.03 -5.72
CA SER A 62 -9.51 -0.83 -5.31
C SER A 62 -9.38 -1.32 -3.86
N ALA A 63 -10.51 -1.56 -3.19
CA ALA A 63 -10.50 -2.13 -1.84
C ALA A 63 -9.69 -3.43 -1.76
N CYS A 64 -9.80 -4.32 -2.76
CA CYS A 64 -9.00 -5.54 -2.85
C CYS A 64 -7.48 -5.25 -2.88
N THR A 65 -7.05 -4.24 -3.64
CA THR A 65 -5.63 -3.83 -3.67
C THR A 65 -5.17 -3.31 -2.31
N GLY A 66 -6.02 -2.53 -1.62
CA GLY A 66 -5.75 -2.05 -0.26
C GLY A 66 -5.61 -3.19 0.75
N VAL A 67 -6.49 -4.21 0.69
CA VAL A 67 -6.43 -5.38 1.56
C VAL A 67 -5.15 -6.19 1.34
N ILE A 68 -4.76 -6.45 0.09
CA ILE A 68 -3.50 -7.15 -0.21
C ILE A 68 -2.30 -6.33 0.25
N ALA A 69 -2.33 -5.00 0.06
CA ALA A 69 -1.29 -4.13 0.57
C ALA A 69 -1.17 -4.19 2.10
N LEU A 70 -2.29 -4.23 2.83
CA LEU A 70 -2.29 -4.43 4.27
C LEU A 70 -1.69 -5.79 4.66
N ILE A 71 -2.06 -6.88 3.99
CA ILE A 71 -1.45 -8.20 4.22
C ILE A 71 0.07 -8.11 4.08
N TYR A 72 0.58 -7.42 3.06
CA TYR A 72 2.01 -7.18 2.91
C TYR A 72 2.62 -6.35 4.03
N LEU A 73 1.93 -5.33 4.53
CA LEU A 73 2.38 -4.54 5.68
C LEU A 73 2.44 -5.40 6.97
N TYR A 74 1.50 -6.32 7.17
CA TYR A 74 1.53 -7.28 8.28
C TYR A 74 2.70 -8.25 8.15
N ARG A 75 2.93 -8.80 6.95
CA ARG A 75 4.09 -9.65 6.67
C ARG A 75 5.40 -8.91 6.93
N LEU A 76 5.49 -7.64 6.53
CA LEU A 76 6.64 -6.80 6.82
C LEU A 76 6.84 -6.64 8.33
N LYS A 77 5.79 -6.25 9.06
CA LYS A 77 5.85 -6.06 10.52
C LYS A 77 6.33 -7.31 11.26
N ALA A 78 5.85 -8.49 10.87
CA ALA A 78 6.26 -9.77 11.47
C ALA A 78 7.74 -10.11 11.26
N ARG A 79 8.39 -9.48 10.27
CA ARG A 79 9.79 -9.73 9.91
C ARG A 79 10.76 -8.68 10.40
N LEU A 80 10.25 -7.51 10.78
CA LEU A 80 11.08 -6.46 11.34
C LEU A 80 11.55 -6.85 12.73
N PRO A 81 12.82 -6.60 13.08
CA PRO A 81 13.28 -6.72 14.46
C PRO A 81 12.42 -5.89 15.40
N ALA A 82 12.18 -6.36 16.64
CA ALA A 82 11.37 -5.64 17.63
C ALA A 82 11.86 -4.21 17.95
N LYS A 83 13.12 -3.89 17.62
CA LYS A 83 13.74 -2.57 17.80
C LYS A 83 14.03 -1.85 16.48
N ALA A 84 13.40 -2.28 15.38
CA ALA A 84 13.54 -1.60 14.09
C ALA A 84 13.09 -0.14 14.21
N GLN A 85 13.91 0.77 13.70
CA GLN A 85 13.63 2.20 13.68
C GLN A 85 13.61 2.67 12.23
N GLY A 86 12.61 3.50 11.91
CA GLY A 86 12.50 4.14 10.61
C GLY A 86 13.12 5.54 10.64
N GLU A 87 13.62 5.98 9.49
CA GLU A 87 13.87 7.40 9.27
C GLU A 87 12.56 8.14 8.95
N TYR A 88 12.58 9.47 9.02
CA TYR A 88 11.42 10.28 8.66
C TYR A 88 10.95 9.95 7.24
N GLY A 89 9.66 9.60 7.13
CA GLY A 89 9.05 9.24 5.86
C GLY A 89 9.17 7.78 5.44
N THR A 90 9.75 6.93 6.28
CA THR A 90 9.80 5.49 6.01
C THR A 90 8.38 4.91 5.89
N SER A 91 7.43 5.34 6.72
CA SER A 91 6.02 4.92 6.63
C SER A 91 5.39 5.26 5.28
N HIS A 92 5.67 6.44 4.72
CA HIS A 92 5.18 6.85 3.39
C HIS A 92 5.76 5.99 2.28
N ARG A 93 7.07 5.70 2.35
CA ARG A 93 7.76 4.83 1.39
C ARG A 93 7.21 3.40 1.44
N ILE A 94 7.04 2.87 2.65
CA ILE A 94 6.48 1.53 2.89
C ILE A 94 5.05 1.42 2.34
N PHE A 95 4.19 2.41 2.60
CA PHE A 95 2.83 2.43 2.07
C PHE A 95 2.79 2.47 0.54
N LEU A 96 3.60 3.35 -0.06
CA LEU A 96 3.63 3.50 -1.51
C LEU A 96 4.12 2.21 -2.18
N ALA A 97 5.16 1.58 -1.63
CA ALA A 97 5.68 0.32 -2.14
C ALA A 97 4.66 -0.84 -1.97
N SER A 98 3.95 -0.91 -0.84
CA SER A 98 2.98 -1.98 -0.60
C SER A 98 1.82 -1.93 -1.60
N ILE A 99 1.29 -0.75 -1.89
CA ILE A 99 0.23 -0.56 -2.88
C ILE A 99 0.72 -0.87 -4.30
N LEU A 100 1.92 -0.39 -4.66
CA LEU A 100 2.50 -0.65 -5.98
C LEU A 100 2.67 -2.15 -6.22
N VAL A 101 3.25 -2.87 -5.25
CA VAL A 101 3.45 -4.32 -5.35
C VAL A 101 2.11 -5.07 -5.37
N ALA A 102 1.13 -4.65 -4.56
CA ALA A 102 -0.22 -5.25 -4.57
C ALA A 102 -0.92 -5.08 -5.91
N SER A 103 -0.84 -3.89 -6.51
CA SER A 103 -1.44 -3.61 -7.81
C SER A 103 -0.78 -4.44 -8.93
N LYS A 104 0.55 -4.52 -8.96
CA LYS A 104 1.26 -5.38 -9.92
C LYS A 104 0.96 -6.86 -9.73
N TYR A 105 0.80 -7.31 -8.49
CA TYR A 105 0.40 -8.68 -8.19
C TYR A 105 -0.98 -9.01 -8.77
N LEU A 106 -1.97 -8.13 -8.56
CA LEU A 106 -3.35 -8.35 -9.01
C LEU A 106 -3.54 -8.23 -10.52
N TYR A 107 -2.90 -7.22 -11.12
CA TYR A 107 -3.24 -6.79 -12.48
C TYR A 107 -2.10 -6.99 -13.49
N GLY A 108 -0.92 -7.44 -13.04
CA GLY A 108 0.22 -7.73 -13.92
C GLY A 108 0.60 -6.53 -14.81
N PRO A 109 0.64 -6.68 -16.15
CA PRO A 109 0.96 -5.60 -17.08
C PRO A 109 0.07 -4.35 -17.01
N GLU A 110 -1.19 -4.54 -16.57
CA GLU A 110 -2.20 -3.48 -16.44
C GLU A 110 -2.18 -2.82 -15.04
N GLY A 111 -1.33 -3.32 -14.13
CA GLY A 111 -1.16 -2.74 -12.81
C GLY A 111 -0.41 -1.41 -12.79
N LEU A 112 -0.29 -0.84 -11.60
CA LEU A 112 0.43 0.42 -11.40
C LEU A 112 1.91 0.28 -11.79
N LYS A 113 2.40 1.31 -12.49
CA LYS A 113 3.80 1.44 -12.90
C LYS A 113 4.49 2.45 -12.01
N ASN A 114 5.81 2.31 -11.88
CA ASN A 114 6.62 3.17 -10.99
C ASN A 114 6.48 4.65 -11.35
N LYS A 115 6.32 4.95 -12.65
CA LYS A 115 6.04 6.30 -13.16
C LYS A 115 4.70 6.84 -12.66
N ALA A 116 3.62 6.09 -12.82
CA ALA A 116 2.28 6.49 -12.38
C ALA A 116 2.23 6.67 -10.85
N MET A 117 2.88 5.77 -10.11
CA MET A 117 2.96 5.86 -8.65
C MET A 117 3.78 7.06 -8.17
N ALA A 118 4.88 7.39 -8.86
CA ALA A 118 5.65 8.60 -8.60
C ALA A 118 4.80 9.87 -8.81
N GLU A 119 4.07 9.94 -9.92
CA GLU A 119 3.14 11.04 -10.24
C GLU A 119 2.03 11.17 -9.19
N ALA A 120 1.46 10.05 -8.74
CA ALA A 120 0.44 10.03 -7.69
C ALA A 120 1.00 10.55 -6.36
N SER A 121 2.21 10.14 -5.99
CA SER A 121 2.88 10.57 -4.74
C SER A 121 3.15 12.07 -4.68
N GLY A 122 3.48 12.69 -5.82
CA GLY A 122 3.88 14.10 -5.91
C GLY A 122 5.18 14.47 -5.19
N VAL A 123 5.89 13.50 -4.59
CA VAL A 123 7.08 13.75 -3.76
C VAL A 123 8.28 12.87 -4.12
N PHE A 124 8.07 11.73 -4.77
CA PHE A 124 9.14 10.80 -5.15
C PHE A 124 9.29 10.72 -6.67
N SER A 125 10.53 10.56 -7.12
CA SER A 125 10.84 10.28 -8.52
C SER A 125 10.56 8.80 -8.88
N PRO A 126 10.35 8.46 -10.17
CA PRO A 126 10.17 7.07 -10.60
C PRO A 126 11.32 6.15 -10.20
N THR A 127 12.55 6.68 -10.19
CA THR A 127 13.75 5.94 -9.78
C THR A 127 13.72 5.62 -8.28
N GLU A 128 13.31 6.57 -7.44
CA GLU A 128 13.15 6.32 -6.00
C GLU A 128 12.04 5.31 -5.75
N VAL A 129 10.90 5.43 -6.43
CA VAL A 129 9.80 4.46 -6.33
C VAL A 129 10.26 3.05 -6.73
N GLY A 130 11.08 2.93 -7.79
CA GLY A 130 11.65 1.64 -8.18
C GLY A 130 12.56 1.03 -7.11
N ARG A 131 13.37 1.84 -6.43
CA ARG A 131 14.19 1.38 -5.30
C ARG A 131 13.33 0.95 -4.12
N MET A 132 12.30 1.72 -3.77
CA MET A 132 11.36 1.37 -2.70
C MET A 132 10.67 0.04 -2.97
N GLU A 133 10.24 -0.18 -4.21
CA GLU A 133 9.65 -1.46 -4.63
C GLU A 133 10.63 -2.62 -4.43
N GLU A 134 11.85 -2.49 -4.93
CA GLU A 134 12.86 -3.54 -4.81
C GLU A 134 13.21 -3.83 -3.35
N GLU A 135 13.41 -2.80 -2.53
CA GLU A 135 13.67 -2.92 -1.10
C GLU A 135 12.51 -3.58 -0.36
N PHE A 136 11.27 -3.19 -0.65
CA PHE A 136 10.08 -3.78 -0.06
C PHE A 136 9.94 -5.27 -0.41
N LEU A 137 10.18 -5.65 -1.68
CA LEU A 137 10.16 -7.05 -2.10
C LEU A 137 11.23 -7.88 -1.39
N LYS A 138 12.45 -7.33 -1.20
CA LYS A 138 13.51 -7.98 -0.43
C LYS A 138 13.11 -8.18 1.03
N LEU A 139 12.49 -7.16 1.65
CA LEU A 139 11.97 -7.26 3.02
C LEU A 139 10.87 -8.33 3.13
N LEU A 140 10.12 -8.56 2.06
CA LEU A 140 9.13 -9.64 1.95
C LEU A 140 9.73 -10.99 1.51
N ASP A 141 11.04 -11.12 1.27
CA ASP A 141 11.65 -12.34 0.68
C ASP A 141 10.91 -12.79 -0.59
N TYR A 142 10.41 -11.83 -1.35
CA TYR A 142 9.59 -12.05 -2.55
C TYR A 142 8.35 -12.92 -2.32
N ARG A 143 7.91 -13.09 -1.07
CA ARG A 143 6.68 -13.81 -0.72
C ARG A 143 5.48 -12.90 -0.91
N VAL A 144 5.11 -12.70 -2.17
CA VAL A 144 3.98 -11.86 -2.60
C VAL A 144 2.74 -12.68 -2.97
N TRP A 145 2.83 -14.01 -2.98
CA TRP A 145 1.65 -14.83 -3.21
C TRP A 145 0.63 -14.62 -2.08
N VAL A 146 -0.62 -14.35 -2.44
CA VAL A 146 -1.77 -14.19 -1.55
C VAL A 146 -2.95 -14.92 -2.20
N ASN A 147 -3.52 -15.89 -1.49
CA ASN A 147 -4.66 -16.66 -1.98
C ASN A 147 -5.98 -16.16 -1.37
N ASP A 148 -7.10 -16.60 -1.94
CA ASP A 148 -8.43 -16.19 -1.49
C ASP A 148 -8.67 -16.53 -0.01
N GLN A 149 -8.17 -17.67 0.47
CA GLN A 149 -8.33 -18.08 1.87
C GLN A 149 -7.64 -17.12 2.84
N GLU A 150 -6.44 -16.63 2.49
CA GLU A 150 -5.70 -15.67 3.28
C GLU A 150 -6.41 -14.31 3.28
N ILE A 151 -6.94 -13.88 2.14
CA ILE A 151 -7.76 -12.65 2.06
C ILE A 151 -8.97 -12.76 2.97
N GLN A 152 -9.74 -13.85 2.87
CA GLN A 152 -10.93 -14.07 3.71
C GLN A 152 -10.57 -14.12 5.19
N SER A 153 -9.49 -14.82 5.53
CA SER A 153 -9.01 -14.93 6.92
C SER A 153 -8.59 -13.57 7.47
N PHE A 154 -7.92 -12.74 6.65
CA PHE A 154 -7.53 -11.39 7.02
C PHE A 154 -8.76 -10.49 7.23
N LEU A 155 -9.72 -10.53 6.30
CA LEU A 155 -10.95 -9.74 6.41
C LEU A 155 -11.77 -10.12 7.64
N GLU A 156 -11.90 -11.41 7.96
CA GLU A 156 -12.60 -11.87 9.15
C GLU A 156 -11.89 -11.44 10.43
N GLN A 157 -10.56 -11.57 10.47
CA GLN A 157 -9.75 -11.15 11.61
C GLN A 157 -9.86 -9.64 11.89
N HIS A 158 -9.98 -8.83 10.84
CA HIS A 158 -9.99 -7.36 10.92
C HIS A 158 -11.38 -6.75 10.68
N LYS A 159 -12.44 -7.58 10.74
CA LYS A 159 -13.82 -7.18 10.39
C LYS A 159 -14.31 -5.96 11.17
N SER A 160 -14.01 -5.92 12.48
CA SER A 160 -14.39 -4.82 13.37
C SER A 160 -13.69 -3.50 13.07
N GLU A 161 -12.45 -3.56 12.57
CA GLU A 161 -11.61 -2.39 12.27
C GLU A 161 -11.94 -1.82 10.87
N LEU A 162 -12.32 -2.69 9.93
CA LEU A 162 -12.64 -2.33 8.55
C LEU A 162 -14.11 -1.96 8.35
N TYR A 163 -14.95 -1.98 9.40
CA TYR A 163 -16.40 -1.75 9.35
C TYR A 163 -17.11 -2.53 8.22
N LEU A 164 -16.59 -3.72 7.90
CA LEU A 164 -17.30 -4.64 7.02
C LEU A 164 -18.40 -5.26 7.88
N ILE A 165 -19.64 -4.77 7.74
CA ILE A 165 -20.80 -5.30 8.46
C ILE A 165 -21.35 -6.50 7.69
#